data_AF-A0A1L9S4N1-F1
#
_entry.id   AF-A0A1L9S4N1-F1
#
_cell.length_a   1.000
_cell.length_b   1.000
_cell.length_c   1.000
_cell.angle_alpha   90.00
_cell.angle_beta   90.00
_cell.angle_gamma   90.00
#
_symmetry.space_group_name_H-M   'P 1'
#
loop_
_entity.id
_entity.type
_entity.pdbx_description
1 polymer ?
#
loop_
_entity_poly.entity_id
_entity_poly.type
_entity_poly.pdbx_seq_one_letter_code
_entity_poly.pdbx_strand_id
1 'polypeptide(L)'
;MKLLLLASLAPLVAATDCWSSSYNNTIAYFSKAPIAFKYSVSGPAACAAWCQSIDSCQAWVYLPRPGQCDLHRGAPLDTASNTGFVYGTCRGNSSALPSETTASSSTASSSAVIHPSGTVQGKARRDPLHNTHGHFHNHHGGRT
;
A
#
# COMPACT_ATOMS: atom_id res chain seq x y z
N MET A 1 -40.49 -47.87 -5.14
CA MET A 1 -39.71 -47.02 -6.07
C MET A 1 -38.86 -46.06 -5.23
N LYS A 2 -37.54 -46.13 -5.31
CA LYS A 2 -36.61 -45.25 -4.57
C LYS A 2 -36.09 -44.19 -5.55
N LEU A 3 -36.48 -42.93 -5.35
CA LEU A 3 -35.93 -41.79 -6.09
C LEU A 3 -34.47 -41.56 -5.63
N LEU A 4 -33.52 -41.64 -6.56
CA LEU A 4 -32.14 -41.19 -6.36
C LEU A 4 -32.09 -39.68 -6.61
N LEU A 5 -31.93 -38.91 -5.55
CA LEU A 5 -31.62 -37.48 -5.62
C LEU A 5 -30.15 -37.31 -6.01
N LEU A 6 -29.90 -36.90 -7.26
CA LEU A 6 -28.60 -36.43 -7.71
C LEU A 6 -28.40 -35.00 -7.20
N ALA A 7 -27.67 -34.83 -6.10
CA ALA A 7 -27.25 -33.52 -5.61
C ALA A 7 -26.15 -32.96 -6.53
N SER A 8 -26.48 -31.96 -7.34
CA SER A 8 -25.54 -31.20 -8.13
C SER A 8 -24.70 -30.28 -7.24
N LEU A 9 -23.45 -30.67 -6.98
CA LEU A 9 -22.45 -29.81 -6.35
C LEU A 9 -22.01 -28.75 -7.37
N ALA A 10 -22.66 -27.58 -7.37
CA ALA A 10 -22.15 -26.42 -8.08
C ALA A 10 -20.86 -25.94 -7.40
N PRO A 11 -19.73 -25.78 -8.11
CA PRO A 11 -18.53 -25.20 -7.52
C PRO A 11 -18.83 -23.75 -7.13
N LEU A 12 -18.69 -23.44 -5.84
CA LEU A 12 -18.77 -22.08 -5.34
C LEU A 12 -17.54 -21.32 -5.85
N VAL A 13 -17.67 -20.64 -7.00
CA VAL A 13 -16.65 -19.69 -7.44
C VAL A 13 -16.68 -18.54 -6.44
N ALA A 14 -15.69 -18.51 -5.55
CA ALA A 14 -15.49 -17.37 -4.66
C ALA A 14 -15.25 -16.14 -5.54
N ALA A 15 -16.16 -15.17 -5.48
CA ALA A 15 -16.02 -13.94 -6.23
C ALA A 15 -14.77 -13.21 -5.76
N THR A 16 -13.90 -12.83 -6.70
CA THR A 16 -12.77 -11.96 -6.42
C THR A 16 -13.34 -10.60 -6.03
N ASP A 17 -13.09 -10.12 -4.80
CA ASP A 17 -13.53 -8.79 -4.36
C ASP A 17 -12.36 -7.80 -4.41
N CYS A 18 -12.46 -6.79 -5.26
CA CYS A 18 -11.41 -5.79 -5.46
C CYS A 18 -11.70 -4.45 -4.80
N TRP A 19 -12.86 -4.27 -4.16
CA TRP A 19 -13.26 -2.96 -3.62
C TRP A 19 -13.11 -2.84 -2.11
N SER A 20 -13.44 -3.89 -1.36
CA SER A 20 -13.51 -3.80 0.12
C SER A 20 -12.16 -3.51 0.78
N SER A 21 -11.05 -3.83 0.13
CA SER A 21 -9.69 -3.50 0.59
C SER A 21 -9.12 -2.33 -0.22
N SER A 22 -9.75 -1.16 -0.08
CA SER A 22 -9.31 0.09 -0.71
C SER A 22 -8.83 1.10 0.33
N TYR A 23 -7.81 1.87 -0.03
CA TYR A 23 -7.13 2.80 0.85
C TYR A 23 -7.02 4.15 0.14
N ASN A 24 -7.61 5.17 0.76
CA ASN A 24 -7.61 6.54 0.26
C ASN A 24 -6.38 7.30 0.74
N ASN A 25 -5.91 8.25 -0.07
CA ASN A 25 -4.71 9.06 0.18
C ASN A 25 -3.47 8.20 0.43
N THR A 26 -3.36 7.08 -0.30
CA THR A 26 -2.26 6.15 -0.18
C THR A 26 -1.79 5.74 -1.57
N ILE A 27 -0.48 5.81 -1.80
CA ILE A 27 0.17 5.24 -2.98
C ILE A 27 0.78 3.88 -2.62
N ALA A 28 0.70 2.96 -3.57
CA ALA A 28 1.26 1.62 -3.47
C ALA A 28 2.46 1.48 -4.42
N TYR A 29 3.53 0.86 -3.95
CA TYR A 29 4.73 0.59 -4.74
C TYR A 29 4.78 -0.88 -5.13
N PHE A 30 5.11 -1.16 -6.38
CA PHE A 30 5.11 -2.51 -6.94
C PHE A 30 6.48 -2.88 -7.50
N SER A 31 6.83 -4.17 -7.43
CA SER A 31 8.06 -4.71 -8.02
C SER A 31 8.04 -4.76 -9.55
N LYS A 32 6.86 -4.64 -10.16
CA LYS A 32 6.63 -4.82 -11.60
C LYS A 32 5.71 -3.72 -12.13
N ALA A 33 5.88 -3.41 -13.41
CA ALA A 33 5.03 -2.47 -14.14
C ALA A 33 3.55 -2.93 -14.14
N PRO A 34 2.60 -1.98 -14.35
CA PRO A 34 1.20 -2.33 -14.55
C PRO A 34 1.02 -3.34 -15.69
N ILE A 35 0.10 -4.29 -15.52
CA ILE A 35 -0.31 -5.23 -16.57
C ILE A 35 -1.28 -4.60 -17.57
N ALA A 36 -1.98 -3.55 -17.15
CA ALA A 36 -2.85 -2.74 -17.97
C ALA A 36 -3.02 -1.37 -17.32
N PHE A 37 -3.26 -0.34 -18.13
CA PHE A 37 -3.59 0.99 -17.64
C PHE A 37 -4.64 1.64 -18.54
N LYS A 38 -5.45 2.54 -17.97
CA LYS A 38 -6.44 3.36 -18.68
C LYS A 38 -6.51 4.75 -18.08
N TYR A 39 -6.94 5.71 -18.88
CA TYR A 39 -7.24 7.08 -18.47
C TYR A 39 -8.74 7.34 -18.49
N SER A 40 -9.16 8.47 -17.90
CA SER A 40 -10.56 8.91 -17.88
C SER A 40 -11.51 7.87 -17.25
N VAL A 41 -11.01 7.07 -16.30
CA VAL A 41 -11.82 6.15 -15.50
C VAL A 41 -12.63 6.95 -14.48
N SER A 42 -13.93 6.66 -14.38
CA SER A 42 -14.88 7.37 -13.52
C SER A 42 -14.76 7.02 -12.04
N GLY A 43 -13.58 7.22 -11.45
CA GLY A 43 -13.34 7.00 -10.02
C GLY A 43 -12.70 5.66 -9.67
N PRO A 44 -12.29 5.50 -8.40
CA PRO A 44 -11.60 4.30 -7.93
C PRO A 44 -12.48 3.05 -7.97
N ALA A 45 -13.80 3.16 -7.79
CA ALA A 45 -14.72 2.02 -7.86
C ALA A 45 -14.76 1.41 -9.28
N ALA A 46 -14.73 2.26 -10.32
CA ALA A 46 -14.64 1.80 -11.70
C ALA A 46 -13.28 1.14 -12.00
N CYS A 47 -12.19 1.64 -11.39
CA CYS A 47 -10.88 1.03 -11.47
C CYS A 47 -10.84 -0.36 -10.81
N ALA A 48 -11.44 -0.49 -9.62
CA ALA A 48 -11.58 -1.76 -8.92
C ALA A 48 -12.40 -2.79 -9.69
N ALA A 49 -13.55 -2.38 -10.25
CA ALA A 49 -14.38 -3.24 -11.09
C ALA A 49 -13.64 -3.70 -12.36
N TRP A 50 -12.84 -2.81 -12.97
CA TRP A 50 -12.01 -3.19 -14.10
C TRP A 50 -10.93 -4.21 -13.70
N CYS A 51 -10.28 -4.03 -12.56
CA CYS A 51 -9.36 -5.04 -12.01
C CYS A 51 -10.06 -6.40 -11.81
N GLN A 52 -11.26 -6.39 -11.22
CA GLN A 52 -12.05 -7.60 -10.99
C GLN A 52 -12.37 -8.38 -12.28
N SER A 53 -12.52 -7.68 -13.41
CA SER A 53 -12.75 -8.31 -14.72
C SER A 53 -11.51 -8.91 -15.39
N ILE A 54 -10.32 -8.74 -14.81
CA ILE A 54 -9.06 -9.28 -15.33
C ILE A 54 -8.54 -10.32 -14.36
N ASP A 55 -8.57 -11.59 -14.75
CA ASP A 55 -8.20 -12.74 -13.90
C ASP A 55 -6.83 -12.63 -13.24
N SER A 56 -5.89 -11.96 -13.91
CA SER A 56 -4.54 -11.77 -13.40
C SER A 56 -4.35 -10.54 -12.51
N CYS A 57 -5.36 -9.68 -12.38
CA CYS A 57 -5.26 -8.47 -11.57
C CYS A 57 -5.40 -8.83 -10.08
N GLN A 58 -4.42 -8.41 -9.29
CA GLN A 58 -4.40 -8.63 -7.84
C GLN A 58 -4.41 -7.31 -7.05
N ALA A 59 -4.09 -6.19 -7.70
CA ALA A 59 -4.14 -4.87 -7.11
C ALA A 59 -4.36 -3.81 -8.18
N TRP A 60 -4.82 -2.63 -7.76
CA TRP A 60 -5.06 -1.49 -8.65
C TRP A 60 -4.69 -0.18 -7.95
N VAL A 61 -4.32 0.83 -8.75
CA VAL A 61 -4.05 2.20 -8.32
C VAL A 61 -4.88 3.15 -9.17
N TYR A 62 -5.49 4.15 -8.53
CA TYR A 62 -6.29 5.18 -9.17
C TYR A 62 -5.79 6.59 -8.82
N LEU A 63 -5.63 7.42 -9.85
CA LEU A 63 -5.29 8.84 -9.75
C LEU A 63 -6.45 9.67 -10.30
N PRO A 64 -7.13 10.51 -9.50
CA PRO A 64 -8.33 11.26 -9.90
C PRO A 64 -8.17 12.19 -11.09
N ARG A 65 -6.97 12.72 -11.34
CA ARG A 65 -6.68 13.60 -12.48
C ARG A 65 -5.39 13.08 -13.11
N PRO A 66 -5.44 12.46 -14.30
CA PRO A 66 -6.53 12.50 -15.32
C PRO A 66 -7.59 11.37 -15.22
N GLY A 67 -7.79 10.75 -14.06
CA GLY A 67 -8.62 9.54 -13.95
C GLY A 67 -7.85 8.32 -14.43
N GLN A 68 -6.55 8.25 -14.11
CA GLN A 68 -5.70 7.13 -14.46
C GLN A 68 -6.00 5.95 -13.54
N CYS A 69 -6.07 4.76 -14.12
CA CYS A 69 -6.19 3.50 -13.41
C CYS A 69 -5.10 2.55 -13.91
N ASP A 70 -4.27 2.06 -12.99
CA ASP A 70 -3.19 1.12 -13.26
C ASP A 70 -3.50 -0.20 -12.55
N LEU A 71 -3.41 -1.32 -13.27
CA LEU A 71 -3.70 -2.66 -12.77
C LEU A 71 -2.42 -3.45 -12.61
N HIS A 72 -2.28 -4.18 -11.50
CA HIS A 72 -1.06 -4.91 -11.15
C HIS A 72 -1.34 -6.39 -10.89
N ARG A 73 -0.36 -7.25 -11.25
CA ARG A 73 -0.42 -8.71 -11.13
C ARG A 73 -0.02 -9.25 -9.75
N GLY A 74 0.28 -8.39 -8.78
CA GLY A 74 0.81 -8.77 -7.49
C GLY A 74 0.47 -7.74 -6.41
N ALA A 75 0.69 -8.15 -5.15
CA ALA A 75 0.55 -7.27 -4.00
C ALA A 75 1.59 -6.13 -4.03
N PRO A 76 1.28 -4.98 -3.43
CA PRO A 76 2.27 -3.93 -3.21
C PRO A 76 3.43 -4.42 -2.32
N LEU A 77 4.64 -3.96 -2.62
CA LEU A 77 5.82 -4.17 -1.77
C LEU A 77 5.82 -3.25 -0.55
N ASP A 78 5.30 -2.04 -0.73
CA ASP A 78 5.25 -1.01 0.29
C ASP A 78 4.14 0.00 -0.05
N THR A 79 3.77 0.81 0.94
CA THR A 79 2.75 1.84 0.80
C THR A 79 3.17 3.12 1.51
N ALA A 80 2.74 4.28 1.01
CA ALA A 80 2.99 5.56 1.66
C ALA A 80 1.77 6.47 1.56
N SER A 81 1.59 7.34 2.55
CA SER A 81 0.58 8.40 2.51
C SER A 81 0.86 9.35 1.35
N ASN A 82 -0.11 9.54 0.47
CA ASN A 82 -0.03 10.46 -0.67
C ASN A 82 -1.42 10.95 -1.06
N THR A 83 -1.69 12.25 -0.89
CA THR A 83 -3.00 12.83 -1.17
C THR A 83 -3.36 12.73 -2.65
N GLY A 84 -4.61 12.36 -2.93
CA GLY A 84 -5.07 12.19 -4.30
C GLY A 84 -4.63 10.88 -4.96
N PHE A 85 -4.12 9.91 -4.20
CA PHE A 85 -3.96 8.53 -4.66
C PHE A 85 -4.95 7.63 -3.93
N VAL A 86 -5.48 6.65 -4.64
CA VAL A 86 -6.28 5.57 -4.06
C VAL A 86 -5.71 4.26 -4.59
N TYR A 87 -5.47 3.28 -3.72
CA TYR A 87 -5.11 1.94 -4.17
C TYR A 87 -6.03 0.91 -3.54
N GLY A 88 -6.11 -0.26 -4.13
CA GLY A 88 -6.77 -1.40 -3.52
C GLY A 88 -6.16 -2.73 -3.94
N THR A 89 -6.48 -3.76 -3.16
CA THR A 89 -6.08 -5.14 -3.42
C THR A 89 -7.31 -6.01 -3.63
N CYS A 90 -7.19 -6.98 -4.52
CA CYS A 90 -8.22 -7.98 -4.75
C CYS A 90 -8.07 -9.16 -3.80
N ARG A 91 -9.18 -9.55 -3.17
CA ARG A 91 -9.29 -10.77 -2.39
C ARG A 91 -9.94 -11.85 -3.25
N GLY A 92 -9.14 -12.83 -3.69
CA GLY A 92 -9.58 -14.08 -4.32
C GLY A 92 -8.86 -15.27 -3.69
N ASN A 93 -9.08 -16.50 -4.19
CA ASN A 93 -8.47 -17.76 -3.72
C ASN A 93 -6.93 -17.83 -3.92
N SER A 94 -6.19 -16.79 -3.55
CA SER A 94 -4.77 -16.86 -3.32
C SER A 94 -4.55 -17.78 -2.12
N SER A 95 -4.13 -19.02 -2.39
CA SER A 95 -3.51 -19.87 -1.36
C SER A 95 -2.52 -19.02 -0.59
N ALA A 96 -2.80 -18.87 0.70
CA ALA A 96 -1.94 -18.34 1.76
C ALA A 96 -0.99 -17.21 1.33
N LEU A 97 -1.42 -15.97 1.59
CA LEU A 97 -0.48 -15.00 2.12
C LEU A 97 0.20 -15.66 3.35
N PRO A 98 1.54 -15.68 3.48
CA PRO A 98 2.16 -16.08 4.73
C PRO A 98 1.63 -15.13 5.80
N SER A 99 0.88 -15.67 6.76
CA SER A 99 0.48 -14.92 7.95
C SER A 99 1.75 -14.41 8.61
N GLU A 100 1.96 -13.09 8.58
CA GLU A 100 2.89 -12.48 9.52
C GLU A 100 2.40 -12.86 10.92
N THR A 101 3.25 -13.61 11.61
CA THR A 101 3.01 -14.08 12.96
C THR A 101 2.87 -12.83 13.83
N THR A 102 1.67 -12.62 14.35
CA THR A 102 1.35 -11.62 15.36
C THR A 102 2.18 -11.94 16.60
N ALA A 103 3.37 -11.33 16.73
CA ALA A 103 4.10 -11.30 17.99
C ALA A 103 3.49 -10.19 18.86
N SER A 104 2.34 -10.49 19.46
CA SER A 104 1.84 -9.73 20.60
C SER A 104 2.82 -9.89 21.75
N SER A 105 3.56 -8.84 22.08
CA SER A 105 4.23 -8.70 23.38
C SER A 105 3.70 -7.45 24.07
N SER A 106 2.53 -7.63 24.68
CA SER A 106 2.06 -6.80 25.78
C SER A 106 2.90 -7.13 27.01
N THR A 107 3.74 -6.20 27.46
CA THR A 107 4.16 -6.15 28.86
C THR A 107 3.75 -4.82 29.46
N ALA A 108 3.04 -4.94 30.57
CA ALA A 108 2.34 -3.88 31.25
C ALA A 108 3.27 -2.92 32.00
N SER A 109 2.77 -1.70 32.19
CA SER A 109 3.31 -0.65 33.04
C SER A 109 3.65 -1.10 34.47
N SER A 110 4.66 -0.47 35.06
CA SER A 110 4.66 -0.16 36.49
C SER A 110 5.39 1.15 36.73
N SER A 111 4.64 2.11 37.24
CA SER A 111 5.10 3.41 37.71
C SER A 111 5.91 3.26 38.99
N ALA A 112 7.08 3.89 39.07
CA ALA A 112 7.74 4.18 40.35
C ALA A 112 8.16 5.65 40.35
N VAL A 113 7.43 6.44 41.14
CA VAL A 113 7.73 7.82 41.47
C VAL A 113 8.86 7.82 42.49
N ILE A 114 10.07 8.27 42.11
CA ILE A 114 11.06 8.78 43.06
C ILE A 114 11.78 9.98 42.44
N HIS A 115 11.38 11.18 42.86
CA HIS A 115 12.22 12.39 42.94
C HIS A 115 12.32 12.72 44.45
N PRO A 116 13.36 13.40 44.98
CA PRO A 116 14.13 14.44 44.29
C PRO A 116 15.65 14.54 44.61
N SER A 117 16.28 15.45 43.86
CA SER A 117 17.45 16.28 44.21
C SER A 117 18.86 15.69 44.07
N GLY A 118 19.55 16.13 43.01
CA GLY A 118 21.00 16.06 42.85
C GLY A 118 21.43 16.71 41.53
N THR A 119 22.26 17.74 41.63
CA THR A 119 22.38 18.85 40.68
C THR A 119 23.51 18.65 39.64
N VAL A 120 23.30 19.19 38.42
CA VAL A 120 24.27 19.77 37.44
C VAL A 120 25.18 18.86 36.57
N GLN A 121 24.97 19.03 35.25
CA GLN A 121 25.88 18.96 34.08
C GLN A 121 26.59 17.67 33.67
N GLY A 122 26.15 17.16 32.52
CA GLY A 122 26.95 16.37 31.57
C GLY A 122 26.34 16.42 30.18
N LYS A 123 26.66 17.45 29.40
CA LYS A 123 26.11 17.72 28.06
C LYS A 123 26.81 16.85 27.01
N ALA A 124 26.27 15.67 26.69
CA ALA A 124 26.71 14.88 25.55
C ALA A 124 25.92 15.28 24.28
N ARG A 125 26.50 16.20 23.50
CA ARG A 125 26.10 16.51 22.13
C ARG A 125 26.34 15.27 21.27
N ARG A 126 25.30 14.74 20.62
CA ARG A 126 25.48 13.91 19.42
C ARG A 126 25.11 14.78 18.24
N ASP A 127 26.11 15.15 17.44
CA ASP A 127 25.93 15.75 16.12
C ASP A 127 25.60 14.63 15.11
N PRO A 128 24.52 14.73 14.34
CA PRO A 128 24.42 14.04 13.06
C PRO A 128 24.87 14.99 11.94
N LEU A 129 25.91 14.57 11.22
CA LEU A 129 26.44 15.25 10.05
C LEU A 129 25.30 15.61 9.07
N HIS A 130 25.18 16.91 8.79
CA HIS A 130 24.49 17.42 7.60
C HIS A 130 25.33 17.05 6.36
N ASN A 131 24.83 16.15 5.52
CA ASN A 131 25.32 16.01 4.15
C ASN A 131 24.57 17.00 3.24
N THR A 132 25.12 18.20 3.13
CA THR A 132 24.77 19.18 2.09
C THR A 132 25.56 18.87 0.82
N HIS A 133 24.90 18.36 -0.23
CA HIS A 133 25.45 18.38 -1.59
C HIS A 133 25.11 19.73 -2.24
N GLY A 134 26.03 20.69 -2.11
CA GLY A 134 26.06 21.89 -2.92
C GLY A 134 27.06 21.73 -4.06
N HIS A 135 26.59 21.75 -5.30
CA HIS A 135 27.44 22.06 -6.46
C HIS A 135 26.88 23.29 -7.17
N PHE A 136 27.41 24.45 -6.77
CA PHE A 136 27.39 25.67 -7.56
C PHE A 136 28.74 25.81 -8.24
N HIS A 137 28.74 25.92 -9.57
CA HIS A 137 29.79 26.63 -10.31
C HIS A 137 29.12 27.61 -11.28
N ASN A 138 29.34 28.89 -11.00
CA ASN A 138 29.14 30.01 -11.93
C ASN A 138 30.34 30.07 -12.90
N HIS A 139 30.14 30.57 -14.12
CA HIS A 139 30.87 31.74 -14.67
C HIS A 139 30.39 32.12 -16.09
N HIS A 140 29.98 33.38 -16.21
CA HIS A 140 30.09 34.36 -17.32
C HIS A 140 29.87 33.98 -18.80
N GLY A 141 28.83 34.58 -19.39
CA GLY A 141 28.97 35.71 -20.32
C GLY A 141 29.16 35.42 -21.81
N GLY A 142 28.22 35.90 -22.64
CA GLY A 142 28.40 36.02 -24.09
C GLY A 142 27.14 36.46 -24.83
N ARG A 143 27.01 37.77 -25.04
CA ARG A 143 26.00 38.43 -25.88
C ARG A 143 26.54 38.49 -27.32
N THR A 144 25.78 38.00 -28.29
CA THR A 144 25.83 38.39 -29.71
C THR A 144 24.44 38.34 -30.28
#